data_AF-A0A7J3U8K6-F1
#
_entry.id   AF-A0A7J3U8K6-F1
#
_cell.length_a   1.000
_cell.length_b   1.000
_cell.length_c   1.000
_cell.angle_alpha   90.00
_cell.angle_beta   90.00
_cell.angle_gamma   90.00
#
_symmetry.space_group_name_H-M   'P 1'
#
loop_
_entity.id
_entity.type
_entity.pdbx_description
1 polymer ?
#
loop_
_entity_poly.entity_id
_entity_poly.type
_entity_poly.pdbx_seq_one_letter_code
_entity_poly.pdbx_strand_id
1 'polypeptide(L)'
;VLRAKRLGYSTEECENLFVGEGKEIAWWKFKELSRLDGLKDVVSSLQGTFYFPFLKKELEKHGEKEGVQPFENALDESLLKVVENLSIKNFPLFGPLLRFIVAKEFEIRNLKVIVKGVEEKLGVERIKTLLILED
;
A
#
# COMPACT_ATOMS: atom_id res chain seq x y z
N VAL A 1 -9.05 1.70 -3.94
CA VAL A 1 -10.24 1.47 -3.07
C VAL A 1 -10.10 2.12 -1.70
N LEU A 2 -9.09 1.79 -0.88
CA LEU A 2 -8.98 2.30 0.51
C LEU A 2 -9.13 3.83 0.61
N ARG A 3 -8.35 4.59 -0.16
CA ARG A 3 -8.42 6.07 -0.20
C ARG A 3 -9.76 6.57 -0.71
N ALA A 4 -10.29 5.99 -1.79
CA ALA A 4 -11.58 6.37 -2.36
C ALA A 4 -12.71 6.19 -1.34
N LYS A 5 -12.74 5.06 -0.62
CA LYS A 5 -13.72 4.81 0.45
C LYS A 5 -13.56 5.74 1.63
N ARG A 6 -12.33 6.07 2.01
CA ARG A 6 -12.08 7.08 3.04
C ARG A 6 -12.58 8.48 2.64
N LEU A 7 -12.49 8.82 1.36
CA LEU A 7 -12.94 10.11 0.81
C LEU A 7 -14.44 10.13 0.46
N GLY A 8 -15.18 9.03 0.69
CA GLY A 8 -16.60 8.96 0.40
C GLY A 8 -16.95 8.86 -1.08
N TYR A 9 -16.04 8.34 -1.92
CA TYR A 9 -16.30 8.18 -3.35
C TYR A 9 -17.38 7.12 -3.57
N SER A 10 -18.25 7.39 -4.54
CA SER A 10 -19.26 6.45 -5.01
C SER A 10 -18.62 5.21 -5.66
N THR A 11 -19.42 4.16 -5.84
CA THR A 11 -18.97 2.95 -6.53
C THR A 11 -18.56 3.23 -7.97
N GLU A 12 -19.29 4.10 -8.69
CA GLU A 12 -18.98 4.47 -10.07
C GLU A 12 -17.64 5.24 -10.16
N GLU A 13 -17.40 6.19 -9.26
CA GLU A 13 -16.12 6.89 -9.17
C GLU A 13 -14.96 5.94 -8.82
N CYS A 14 -15.20 4.95 -7.96
CA CYS A 14 -14.21 3.91 -7.69
C CYS A 14 -13.92 3.08 -8.96
N GLU A 15 -14.95 2.68 -9.70
CA GLU A 15 -14.82 1.91 -10.95
C GLU A 15 -14.02 2.66 -12.02
N ASN A 16 -14.18 3.98 -12.12
CA ASN A 16 -13.41 4.83 -13.04
C ASN A 16 -11.91 4.93 -12.68
N LEU A 17 -11.52 4.58 -11.45
CA LEU A 17 -10.12 4.58 -10.98
C LEU A 17 -9.45 3.20 -11.12
N PHE A 18 -10.12 2.23 -11.75
CA PHE A 18 -9.54 0.90 -11.93
C PHE A 18 -8.42 0.91 -12.96
N VAL A 19 -7.24 0.47 -12.56
CA VAL A 19 -6.03 0.44 -13.41
C VAL A 19 -5.73 -0.95 -13.99
N GLY A 20 -6.54 -1.96 -13.66
CA GLY A 20 -6.31 -3.34 -14.05
C GLY A 20 -6.23 -4.29 -12.85
N GLU A 21 -6.16 -5.58 -13.17
CA GLU A 21 -6.05 -6.65 -12.17
C GLU A 21 -4.64 -6.74 -11.60
N GLY A 22 -4.55 -7.23 -10.37
CA GLY A 22 -3.28 -7.40 -9.66
C GLY A 22 -2.98 -8.86 -9.33
N LYS A 23 -2.13 -9.07 -8.33
CA LYS A 23 -1.71 -10.41 -7.86
C LYS A 23 -2.90 -11.29 -7.45
N GLU A 24 -3.83 -10.73 -6.66
CA GLU A 24 -4.95 -11.48 -6.08
C GLU A 24 -6.32 -10.78 -6.23
N ILE A 25 -6.32 -9.56 -6.79
CA ILE A 25 -7.54 -8.77 -6.94
C ILE A 25 -7.93 -8.74 -8.41
N ALA A 26 -8.87 -9.62 -8.76
CA ALA A 26 -9.56 -9.62 -10.04
C ALA A 26 -10.66 -8.55 -10.08
N TRP A 27 -11.17 -8.26 -11.28
CA TRP A 27 -12.19 -7.23 -11.50
C TRP A 27 -13.44 -7.41 -10.64
N TRP A 28 -13.94 -8.64 -10.50
CA TRP A 28 -15.12 -8.93 -9.71
C TRP A 28 -14.90 -8.62 -8.22
N LYS A 29 -13.71 -8.91 -7.69
CA LYS A 29 -13.36 -8.62 -6.30
C LYS A 29 -13.18 -7.12 -6.11
N PHE A 30 -12.57 -6.44 -7.06
CA PHE A 30 -12.49 -4.97 -7.06
C PHE A 30 -13.88 -4.31 -7.03
N LYS A 31 -14.85 -4.82 -7.80
CA LYS A 31 -16.24 -4.37 -7.78
C LYS A 31 -16.90 -4.60 -6.43
N GLU A 32 -16.68 -5.76 -5.82
CA GLU A 32 -17.14 -6.06 -4.46
C GLU A 32 -16.60 -5.03 -3.46
N LEU A 33 -15.28 -4.81 -3.45
CA LEU A 33 -14.62 -3.86 -2.54
C LEU A 33 -15.10 -2.41 -2.78
N SER A 34 -15.41 -2.06 -4.03
CA SER A 34 -15.94 -0.74 -4.40
C SER A 34 -17.40 -0.50 -3.98
N ARG A 35 -18.11 -1.52 -3.50
CA ARG A 35 -19.48 -1.39 -2.95
C ARG A 35 -19.53 -1.31 -1.44
N LEU A 36 -18.43 -1.58 -0.76
CA LEU A 36 -18.35 -1.54 0.70
C LEU A 36 -18.33 -0.09 1.21
N ASP A 37 -18.86 0.10 2.42
CA ASP A 37 -19.08 1.43 3.01
C ASP A 37 -17.87 1.94 3.79
N GLY A 38 -17.16 1.03 4.49
CA GLY A 38 -16.09 1.38 5.41
C GLY A 38 -14.73 0.77 5.08
N LEU A 39 -13.67 1.42 5.60
CA LEU A 39 -12.31 0.92 5.51
C LEU A 39 -12.18 -0.47 6.16
N LYS A 40 -12.80 -0.68 7.32
CA LYS A 40 -12.80 -1.97 8.01
C LYS A 40 -13.44 -3.06 7.17
N ASP A 41 -14.57 -2.78 6.53
CA ASP A 41 -15.25 -3.77 5.68
C ASP A 41 -14.37 -4.15 4.49
N VAL A 42 -13.70 -3.16 3.87
CA VAL A 42 -12.73 -3.41 2.80
C VAL A 42 -11.59 -4.30 3.28
N VAL A 43 -11.01 -4.01 4.44
CA VAL A 43 -9.93 -4.83 5.02
C VAL A 43 -10.43 -6.25 5.34
N SER A 44 -11.62 -6.39 5.95
CA SER A 44 -12.22 -7.70 6.25
C SER A 44 -12.51 -8.51 4.98
N SER A 45 -12.99 -7.88 3.91
CA SER A 45 -13.26 -8.54 2.62
C SER A 45 -11.98 -9.04 1.93
N LEU A 46 -10.82 -8.50 2.29
CA LEU A 46 -9.51 -8.95 1.81
C LEU A 46 -8.97 -10.17 2.57
N GLN A 47 -9.69 -10.72 3.55
CA GLN A 47 -9.26 -11.92 4.28
C GLN A 47 -8.91 -13.06 3.33
N GLY A 48 -7.76 -13.71 3.58
CA GLY A 48 -7.22 -14.78 2.73
C GLY A 48 -6.30 -14.30 1.61
N THR A 49 -6.23 -12.99 1.35
CA THR A 49 -5.21 -12.40 0.45
C THR A 49 -3.89 -12.16 1.18
N PHE A 50 -2.81 -12.03 0.43
CA PHE A 50 -1.49 -11.66 0.92
C PHE A 50 -1.46 -10.27 1.57
N TYR A 51 -2.37 -9.37 1.18
CA TYR A 51 -2.45 -8.01 1.72
C TYR A 51 -3.04 -7.97 3.14
N PHE A 52 -3.90 -8.93 3.48
CA PHE A 52 -4.70 -8.90 4.70
C PHE A 52 -3.90 -8.79 6.01
N PRO A 53 -2.82 -9.55 6.24
CA PRO A 53 -2.07 -9.47 7.50
C PRO A 53 -1.48 -8.07 7.74
N PHE A 54 -1.00 -7.42 6.68
CA PHE A 54 -0.43 -6.08 6.73
C PHE A 54 -1.51 -5.05 7.08
N LEU A 55 -2.64 -5.08 6.36
CA LEU A 55 -3.75 -4.15 6.58
C LEU A 55 -4.45 -4.37 7.93
N LYS A 56 -4.60 -5.63 8.37
CA LYS A 56 -5.21 -5.97 9.66
C LYS A 56 -4.37 -5.42 10.82
N LYS A 57 -3.05 -5.57 10.76
CA LYS A 57 -2.12 -5.04 11.77
C LYS A 57 -2.29 -3.53 11.95
N GLU A 58 -2.40 -2.79 10.84
CA GLU A 58 -2.59 -1.34 10.92
C GLU A 58 -4.02 -0.97 11.38
N LEU A 59 -5.03 -1.73 10.99
CA LEU A 59 -6.39 -1.55 11.49
C LEU A 59 -6.49 -1.73 13.01
N GLU A 60 -5.77 -2.71 13.58
CA GLU A 60 -5.74 -2.97 15.02
C GLU A 60 -5.00 -1.87 15.81
N LYS A 61 -3.94 -1.29 15.24
CA LYS A 61 -3.17 -0.22 15.87
C LYS A 61 -3.85 1.15 15.83
N HIS A 62 -4.37 1.51 14.66
CA HIS A 62 -4.79 2.87 14.33
C HIS A 62 -6.32 3.03 14.32
N GLY A 63 -7.04 1.91 14.20
CA GLY A 63 -8.49 1.90 14.03
C GLY A 63 -8.93 2.54 12.71
N GLU A 64 -10.24 2.77 12.56
CA GLU A 64 -10.81 3.37 11.36
C GLU A 64 -10.71 4.89 11.32
N LYS A 65 -10.42 5.54 12.45
CA LYS A 65 -10.45 7.01 12.56
C LYS A 65 -9.17 7.67 12.07
N GLU A 66 -8.07 6.94 11.97
CA GLU A 66 -6.82 7.48 11.46
C GLU A 66 -6.84 7.65 9.94
N GLY A 67 -5.91 8.45 9.41
CA GLY A 67 -5.81 8.68 7.95
C GLY A 67 -5.56 7.37 7.19
N VAL A 68 -5.75 7.38 5.86
CA VAL A 68 -5.49 6.19 5.02
C VAL A 68 -3.99 5.88 4.88
N GLN A 69 -3.12 6.82 5.24
CA GLN A 69 -1.68 6.73 5.03
C GLN A 69 -1.02 5.47 5.63
N PRO A 70 -1.28 5.07 6.89
CA PRO A 70 -0.67 3.85 7.44
C PRO A 70 -1.04 2.59 6.64
N PHE A 71 -2.25 2.54 6.08
CA PHE A 71 -2.71 1.42 5.25
C PHE A 71 -2.03 1.40 3.89
N GLU A 72 -1.75 2.58 3.30
CA GLU A 72 -0.98 2.68 2.06
C GLU A 72 0.48 2.26 2.29
N ASN A 73 1.08 2.70 3.39
CA ASN A 73 2.42 2.26 3.79
C ASN A 73 2.47 0.74 3.97
N ALA A 74 1.45 0.14 4.60
CA ALA A 74 1.36 -1.31 4.76
C ALA A 74 1.23 -2.06 3.43
N LEU A 75 0.60 -1.46 2.41
CA LEU A 75 0.58 -2.04 1.06
C LEU A 75 1.95 -1.96 0.39
N ASP A 76 2.66 -0.85 0.54
CA ASP A 76 4.05 -0.72 0.07
C ASP A 76 4.98 -1.74 0.76
N GLU A 77 4.86 -1.92 2.08
CA GLU A 77 5.55 -2.98 2.83
C GLU A 77 5.22 -4.38 2.27
N SER A 78 3.95 -4.65 1.97
CA SER A 78 3.53 -5.93 1.39
C SER A 78 4.16 -6.16 0.00
N LEU A 79 4.32 -5.10 -0.81
CA LEU A 79 4.99 -5.16 -2.10
C LEU A 79 6.49 -5.46 -1.94
N LEU A 80 7.16 -4.77 -1.01
CA LEU A 80 8.56 -5.05 -0.68
C LEU A 80 8.75 -6.49 -0.23
N LYS A 81 7.83 -7.05 0.56
CA LYS A 81 7.89 -8.45 0.98
C LYS A 81 7.74 -9.42 -0.19
N VAL A 82 6.89 -9.11 -1.18
CA VAL A 82 6.80 -9.89 -2.42
C VAL A 82 8.12 -9.87 -3.18
N VAL A 83 8.73 -8.68 -3.31
CA VAL A 83 10.01 -8.49 -4.00
C VAL A 83 11.13 -9.24 -3.31
N GLU A 84 11.22 -9.16 -1.98
CA GLU A 84 12.19 -9.92 -1.18
C GLU A 84 12.05 -11.43 -1.43
N ASN A 85 10.84 -11.98 -1.32
CA ASN A 85 10.58 -13.40 -1.54
C ASN A 85 10.95 -13.84 -2.97
N LEU A 86 10.62 -13.03 -3.98
CA LEU A 86 11.00 -13.30 -5.37
C LEU A 86 12.52 -13.20 -5.58
N SER A 87 13.17 -12.26 -4.91
CA SER A 87 14.63 -12.08 -5.01
C SER A 87 15.39 -13.30 -4.47
N ILE A 88 14.95 -13.83 -3.33
CA ILE A 88 15.55 -15.02 -2.69
C ILE A 88 15.30 -16.26 -3.55
N LYS A 89 14.07 -16.45 -4.03
CA LYS A 89 13.70 -17.61 -4.85
C LYS A 89 14.45 -17.68 -6.17
N ASN A 90 14.84 -16.53 -6.73
CA ASN A 90 15.49 -16.43 -8.04
C ASN A 90 16.97 -16.03 -7.94
N PHE A 91 17.60 -16.31 -6.80
CA PHE A 91 19.04 -16.16 -6.62
C PHE A 91 19.81 -17.30 -7.31
N PRO A 92 20.98 -17.06 -7.96
CA PRO A 92 21.70 -15.79 -8.09
C PRO A 92 21.37 -14.98 -9.33
N LEU A 93 20.41 -15.41 -10.17
CA LEU A 93 20.13 -14.82 -11.47
C LEU A 93 19.51 -13.41 -11.35
N PHE A 94 18.19 -13.31 -11.53
CA PHE A 94 17.50 -12.01 -11.59
C PHE A 94 17.16 -11.47 -10.20
N GLY A 95 17.31 -12.27 -9.15
CA GLY A 95 16.95 -11.90 -7.78
C GLY A 95 17.62 -10.61 -7.28
N PRO A 96 18.97 -10.52 -7.30
CA PRO A 96 19.68 -9.31 -6.88
C PRO A 96 19.32 -8.07 -7.72
N LEU A 97 19.14 -8.25 -9.04
CA LEU A 97 18.79 -7.16 -9.94
C LEU A 97 17.38 -6.63 -9.65
N LEU A 98 16.40 -7.52 -9.44
CA LEU A 98 15.04 -7.14 -9.08
C LEU A 98 15.03 -6.34 -7.76
N ARG A 99 15.71 -6.85 -6.73
CA ARG A 99 15.81 -6.17 -5.43
C ARG A 99 16.45 -4.79 -5.57
N PHE A 100 17.54 -4.69 -6.34
CA PHE A 100 18.21 -3.42 -6.61
C PHE A 100 17.30 -2.39 -7.31
N ILE A 101 16.58 -2.78 -8.36
CA ILE A 101 15.70 -1.86 -9.11
C ILE A 101 14.58 -1.33 -8.20
N VAL A 102 13.94 -2.20 -7.42
CA VAL A 102 12.87 -1.81 -6.51
C VAL A 102 13.40 -0.92 -5.38
N ALA A 103 14.57 -1.26 -4.80
CA ALA A 103 15.22 -0.41 -3.79
C ALA A 103 15.48 1.01 -4.32
N LYS A 104 15.91 1.14 -5.59
CA LYS A 104 16.10 2.44 -6.23
C LYS A 104 14.80 3.21 -6.44
N GLU A 105 13.70 2.54 -6.76
CA GLU A 105 12.39 3.19 -6.85
C GLU A 105 11.96 3.77 -5.50
N PHE A 106 12.10 2.99 -4.42
CA PHE A 106 11.74 3.41 -3.06
C PHE A 106 12.69 4.49 -2.51
N GLU A 107 13.98 4.46 -2.84
CA GLU A 107 14.92 5.54 -2.52
C GLU A 107 14.46 6.87 -3.16
N ILE A 108 14.10 6.86 -4.43
CA ILE A 108 13.57 8.05 -5.13
C ILE A 108 12.24 8.50 -4.50
N ARG A 109 11.35 7.57 -4.15
CA ARG A 109 10.07 7.89 -3.49
C ARG A 109 10.30 8.57 -2.14
N ASN A 110 11.20 8.04 -1.32
CA ASN A 110 11.56 8.60 -0.03
C ASN A 110 12.18 10.00 -0.17
N LEU A 111 13.07 10.22 -1.15
CA LEU A 111 13.61 11.55 -1.44
C LEU A 111 12.50 12.55 -1.80
N LYS A 112 11.52 12.16 -2.62
CA LYS A 112 10.36 13.01 -2.94
C LYS A 112 9.54 13.35 -1.70
N VAL A 113 9.30 12.37 -0.82
CA VAL A 113 8.59 12.56 0.45
C VAL A 113 9.35 13.53 1.35
N ILE A 114 10.67 13.42 1.46
CA ILE A 114 11.51 14.34 2.24
C ILE A 114 11.43 15.76 1.67
N VAL A 115 11.64 15.93 0.35
CA VAL A 115 11.57 17.23 -0.31
C VAL A 115 10.21 17.88 -0.09
N LYS A 116 9.12 17.12 -0.30
CA LYS A 116 7.76 17.62 -0.11
C LYS A 116 7.48 17.96 1.36
N GLY A 117 7.93 17.13 2.29
CA GLY A 117 7.78 17.38 3.71
C GLY A 117 8.52 18.63 4.18
N VAL A 118 9.72 18.89 3.65
CA VAL A 118 10.47 20.12 3.92
C VAL A 118 9.75 21.34 3.33
N GLU A 119 9.25 21.25 2.10
CA GLU A 119 8.47 22.32 1.45
C GLU A 119 7.22 22.68 2.27
N GLU A 120 6.51 21.67 2.78
CA GLU A 120 5.32 21.82 3.63
C GLU A 120 5.63 22.11 5.11
N LYS A 121 6.91 22.24 5.48
CA LYS A 121 7.39 22.48 6.85
C LYS A 121 6.89 21.43 7.86
N LEU A 122 6.78 20.18 7.42
CA LEU A 122 6.47 19.06 8.30
C LEU A 122 7.62 18.81 9.28
N GLY A 123 7.28 18.46 10.52
CA GLY A 123 8.28 18.06 11.52
C GLY A 123 9.02 16.79 11.09
N VAL A 124 10.31 16.68 11.45
CA VAL A 124 11.17 15.54 11.09
C VAL A 124 10.54 14.19 11.45
N GLU A 125 9.95 14.10 12.65
CA GLU A 125 9.28 12.87 13.09
C GLU A 125 8.08 12.53 12.22
N ARG A 126 7.33 13.53 11.73
CA ARG A 126 6.23 13.28 10.79
C ARG A 126 6.75 12.78 9.45
N ILE A 127 7.82 13.36 8.91
CA ILE A 127 8.41 12.93 7.63
C ILE A 127 8.87 11.47 7.74
N LYS A 128 9.54 11.09 8.84
CA LYS A 128 9.98 9.70 9.07
C LYS A 128 8.83 8.69 8.98
N THR A 129 7.64 9.02 9.50
CA THR A 129 6.46 8.13 9.41
C THR A 129 5.93 7.91 7.99
N LEU A 130 6.37 8.72 7.03
CA LEU A 130 5.98 8.64 5.63
C LEU A 130 7.02 7.92 4.76
N LEU A 131 8.20 7.63 5.31
CA LEU A 131 9.25 6.91 4.59
C LEU A 131 8.94 5.41 4.61
N ILE A 132 9.20 4.75 3.49
CA ILE A 132 9.16 3.30 3.40
C ILE A 132 10.59 2.81 3.28
N LEU A 133 11.08 2.16 4.33
CA LEU A 133 12.44 1.66 4.40
C LEU A 133 12.43 0.15 4.13
N GLU A 134 13.40 -0.31 3.36
CA GLU A 134 13.66 -1.73 3.19
C GLU A 134 14.51 -2.21 4.38
N ASP A 135 14.11 -3.33 5.00
CA ASP A 135 14.90 -4.01 6.04
C ASP A 135 15.99 -4.94 5.44
#